data_AF-A0A800GK95-F1
#
_entry.id   AF-A0A800GK95-F1
#
_cell.length_a   1.000
_cell.length_b   1.000
_cell.length_c   1.000
_cell.angle_alpha   90.00
_cell.angle_beta   90.00
_cell.angle_gamma   90.00
#
_symmetry.space_group_name_H-M   'P 1'
#
loop_
_entity.id
_entity.type
_entity.pdbx_description
1 polymer ?
#
loop_
_entity_poly.entity_id
_entity_poly.type
_entity_poly.pdbx_seq_one_letter_code
_entity_poly.pdbx_strand_id
1 'polypeptide(L)' 'MSFIVVIPARLQSARLPGKALLDIAGMPMIQHVFERAKQSAAAEVYIATDSAEIKNACEQFRWKSEPVCWN' A
#
# COMPACT_ATOMS: atom_id res chain seq x y z
N MET A 1 -12.73 20.48 -2.65
CA MET A 1 -11.26 20.47 -2.75
C MET A 1 -10.84 19.03 -2.98
N SER A 2 -10.15 18.71 -4.08
CA SER A 2 -9.58 17.38 -4.29
C SER A 2 -8.19 17.30 -3.65
N PHE A 3 -7.84 16.13 -3.10
CA PHE A 3 -6.51 15.87 -2.56
C PHE A 3 -6.06 14.46 -2.91
N ILE A 4 -4.75 14.21 -2.85
CA ILE A 4 -4.11 12.93 -3.13
C ILE A 4 -3.46 12.42 -1.85
N VAL A 5 -3.49 11.11 -1.63
CA VAL A 5 -2.77 10.45 -0.54
C VAL A 5 -1.57 9.70 -1.10
N VAL A 6 -0.42 9.87 -0.46
CA VAL A 6 0.79 9.08 -0.74
C VAL A 6 1.19 8.35 0.53
N ILE A 7 1.28 7.02 0.46
CA ILE A 7 1.67 6.14 1.55
C ILE A 7 3.13 5.74 1.33
N PRO A 8 4.09 6.31 2.09
CA PRO A 8 5.47 5.87 2.01
C PRO A 8 5.63 4.51 2.68
N ALA A 9 6.22 3.55 1.96
CA ALA A 9 6.44 2.21 2.46
C ALA A 9 7.87 1.75 2.11
N ARG A 10 8.68 1.50 3.14
CA ARG A 10 10.02 0.93 3.00
C ARG A 10 10.10 -0.41 3.72
N LEU A 11 10.92 -1.31 3.20
CA LEU A 11 11.08 -2.65 3.77
C LEU A 11 11.81 -2.61 5.12
N GLN A 12 12.84 -1.77 5.21
CA GLN A 12 13.68 -1.65 6.41
C GLN A 12 12.98 -0.80 7.47
N SER A 13 12.51 -1.46 8.52
CA SER A 13 11.89 -0.84 9.69
C SER A 13 12.66 -1.26 10.95
N ALA A 14 13.19 -0.29 11.69
CA ALA A 14 14.12 -0.54 12.80
C ALA A 14 13.46 -1.16 14.04
N ARG A 15 12.22 -0.77 14.37
CA ARG A 15 11.49 -1.26 15.57
C ARG A 15 10.70 -2.53 15.31
N LEU A 16 10.28 -2.74 14.06
CA LEU A 16 9.54 -3.93 13.64
C LEU A 16 9.98 -4.25 12.21
N PRO A 17 10.98 -5.11 12.02
CA PRO A 17 11.49 -5.47 10.69
C PRO A 17 10.37 -6.01 9.78
N GLY A 18 10.39 -5.64 8.50
CA GLY A 18 9.39 -6.11 7.53
C GLY A 18 7.96 -5.62 7.78
N LYS A 19 7.75 -4.62 8.64
CA LYS A 19 6.42 -4.15 9.08
C LYS A 19 5.41 -4.00 7.94
N ALA A 20 5.80 -3.45 6.79
CA ALA A 20 4.92 -3.23 5.65
C ALA A 20 4.29 -4.53 5.10
N LEU A 21 5.04 -5.63 5.17
CA LEU A 21 4.66 -6.95 4.65
C LEU A 21 4.15 -7.90 5.75
N LEU A 22 4.16 -7.47 7.01
CA LEU A 22 3.69 -8.29 8.12
C LEU A 22 2.21 -8.65 7.89
N ASP A 23 1.89 -9.94 7.97
CA ASP A 23 0.51 -10.40 7.87
C ASP A 23 -0.29 -9.93 9.09
N ILE A 24 -1.44 -9.32 8.82
CA ILE A 24 -2.43 -8.93 9.81
C ILE A 24 -3.77 -9.45 9.30
N ALA A 25 -4.28 -10.50 9.92
CA ALA A 25 -5.54 -11.13 9.56
C ALA A 25 -5.63 -11.56 8.08
N GLY A 26 -4.55 -12.14 7.54
CA GLY A 26 -4.51 -12.66 6.17
C GLY A 26 -4.27 -11.61 5.09
N MET A 27 -3.90 -10.38 5.48
CA MET A 27 -3.53 -9.30 4.57
C MET A 27 -2.25 -8.62 5.07
N PRO A 28 -1.30 -8.26 4.20
CA PRO A 28 -0.12 -7.53 4.61
C PRO A 28 -0.52 -6.16 5.17
N MET A 29 0.19 -5.68 6.20
CA MET A 29 -0.09 -4.41 6.88
C MET A 29 -0.32 -3.24 5.91
N ILE A 30 0.50 -3.14 4.86
CA ILE A 30 0.39 -2.07 3.87
C ILE A 30 -0.97 -2.04 3.15
N GLN A 31 -1.59 -3.20 2.95
CA GLN A 31 -2.93 -3.29 2.36
C GLN A 31 -3.97 -2.65 3.27
N HIS A 32 -3.91 -2.88 4.58
CA HIS A 32 -4.84 -2.26 5.53
C HIS A 32 -4.78 -0.73 5.46
N VAL A 33 -3.57 -0.16 5.35
CA VAL A 33 -3.38 1.29 5.23
C VAL A 33 -3.95 1.81 3.91
N PHE A 34 -3.71 1.09 2.81
CA PHE A 34 -4.22 1.45 1.49
C PHE A 34 -5.75 1.44 1.44
N GLU A 35 -6.40 0.39 1.96
CA GLU A 35 -7.86 0.30 1.99
C GLU A 35 -8.49 1.40 2.85
N ARG A 36 -7.85 1.77 3.96
CA ARG A 36 -8.30 2.90 4.79
C ARG A 36 -8.12 4.24 4.09
N ALA A 37 -7.02 4.45 3.37
CA ALA A 37 -6.81 5.65 2.57
C ALA A 37 -7.85 5.78 1.46
N LYS A 38 -8.24 4.67 0.81
CA LYS A 38 -9.31 4.65 -0.21
C LYS A 38 -10.70 5.01 0.34
N GLN A 39 -10.95 4.82 1.63
CA GLN A 39 -12.20 5.23 2.28
C GLN A 39 -12.27 6.73 2.59
N SER A 40 -11.17 7.47 2.38
CA SER A 40 -11.16 8.93 2.52
C SER A 40 -11.76 9.61 1.29
N ALA A 41 -11.93 10.95 1.35
CA ALA A 41 -12.35 11.75 0.19
C ALA A 41 -11.19 12.06 -0.80
N ALA A 42 -10.11 11.28 -0.76
CA ALA A 42 -8.99 11.43 -1.67
C ALA A 42 -9.43 11.11 -3.10
N ALA A 43 -8.98 11.92 -4.05
CA ALA A 43 -9.17 11.62 -5.46
C ALA A 43 -8.36 10.37 -5.86
N GLU A 44 -7.15 10.24 -5.31
CA GLU A 44 -6.21 9.17 -5.65
C GLU A 44 -5.36 8.76 -4.44
N VAL A 45 -4.95 7.49 -4.42
CA VAL A 45 -4.11 6.91 -3.36
C VAL A 45 -2.95 6.17 -3.99
N TYR A 46 -1.74 6.57 -3.63
CA TYR A 46 -0.49 6.00 -4.11
C TYR A 46 0.31 5.36 -2.98
N ILE A 47 1.05 4.31 -3.30
CA ILE A 47 2.07 3.74 -2.41
C ILE A 47 3.43 4.04 -3.03
N ALA A 48 4.27 4.76 -2.30
CA ALA A 48 5.63 5.07 -2.73
C ALA A 48 6.60 4.13 -2.01
N THR A 49 7.26 3.26 -2.77
CA THR A 49 8.22 2.28 -2.25
C THR A 49 9.43 2.13 -3.15
N ASP A 50 10.58 1.87 -2.55
CA ASP A 50 11.84 1.50 -3.19
C ASP A 50 12.06 -0.02 -3.20
N SER A 51 11.18 -0.79 -2.56
CA SER A 51 11.32 -2.23 -2.40
C SER A 51 10.49 -2.98 -3.43
N ALA A 52 11.17 -3.85 -4.20
CA ALA A 52 10.50 -4.77 -5.12
C ALA A 52 9.54 -5.72 -4.39
N GLU A 53 9.84 -6.13 -3.16
CA GLU A 53 8.97 -7.01 -2.36
C GLU A 53 7.65 -6.32 -1.98
N ILE A 54 7.71 -5.06 -1.55
CA ILE A 54 6.51 -4.26 -1.26
C ILE A 54 5.71 -4.02 -2.53
N LYS A 55 6.38 -3.70 -3.64
CA LYS A 55 5.73 -3.55 -4.94
C LYS A 55 4.96 -4.82 -5.33
N ASN A 56 5.59 -5.99 -5.25
CA ASN A 56 4.98 -7.28 -5.57
C ASN A 56 3.77 -7.57 -4.68
N ALA A 57 3.87 -7.31 -3.37
CA ALA A 57 2.73 -7.47 -2.45
C ALA A 57 1.55 -6.54 -2.83
N CYS A 58 1.86 -5.31 -3.25
CA CYS A 58 0.85 -4.34 -3.70
C CYS A 58 0.15 -4.75 -5.00
N GLU A 59 0.87 -5.40 -5.91
CA GLU A 59 0.30 -5.93 -7.15
C GLU A 59 -0.66 -7.10 -6.85
N GLN A 60 -0.34 -7.95 -5.87
CA GLN A 60 -1.16 -9.11 -5.51
C GLN A 60 -2.53 -8.73 -4.94
N PHE A 61 -2.64 -7.70 -4.09
CA PHE A 61 -3.95 -7.27 -3.59
C PHE A 61 -4.70 -6.34 -4.56
N ARG A 62 -4.02 -5.73 -5.53
CA ARG A 62 -4.69 -5.04 -6.64
C ARG A 62 -5.34 -5.98 -7.65
N TRP A 63 -4.93 -7.25 -7.74
CA TRP A 63 -5.73 -8.23 -8.49
C TRP A 63 -7.18 -8.34 -7.96
N LYS A 64 -7.39 -8.09 -6.66
CA LYS A 64 -8.73 -8.07 -6.05
C LYS A 64 -9.46 -6.73 -6.22
N SER A 65 -8.81 -5.66 -6.67
CA SER A 65 -9.39 -4.33 -6.79
C SER A 65 -8.82 -3.61 -8.02
N GLU A 66 -9.63 -3.56 -9.09
CA GLU A 66 -9.45 -2.90 -10.40
C GLU A 66 -8.03 -2.47 -10.85
N PRO A 67 -7.62 -2.82 -12.09
CA PRO A 67 -6.30 -2.47 -12.60
C PRO A 67 -6.14 -0.96 -12.76
N VAL A 68 -5.32 -0.36 -11.90
CA VAL A 68 -4.80 1.00 -12.14
C VAL A 68 -3.61 0.85 -13.09
N CYS A 69 -3.80 1.27 -14.33
CA CYS A 69 -2.72 1.44 -15.30
C CYS A 69 -1.72 2.45 -14.72
N TRP A 70 -0.54 1.98 -14.31
CA TRP A 70 0.60 2.86 -14.14
C TRP A 70 1.14 3.10 -15.53
N ASN A 71 1.15 4.36 -15.98
CA ASN A 71 1.79 4.79 -17.23
C ASN A 71 3.17 4.14 -17.41
#